data_AF-A0A529TGR9-F1
#
_entry.id   AF-A0A529TGR9-F1
#
_cell.length_a   1.000
_cell.length_b   1.000
_cell.length_c   1.000
_cell.angle_alpha   90.00
_cell.angle_beta   90.00
_cell.angle_gamma   90.00
#
_symmetry.space_group_name_H-M   'P 1'
#
loop_
_entity.id
_entity.type
_entity.pdbx_description
1 polymer ?
#
loop_
_entity_poly.entity_id
_entity_poly.type
_entity_poly.pdbx_seq_one_letter_code
_entity_poly.pdbx_strand_id
1 'polypeptide(L)'
;MIDTVLRFARLCAPLVLLAMFPDRASADTCPEDCSDAPPPPINIYSQTTLGHLSPATAGALPRVYVPNRSSNSVSVIDSVTLKEVDRFNVGSKPQHVVPSWDLKTLWVANNGTGKNGSLTPIDPMTAKPG
;
A
#
# COMPACT_ATOMS: atom_id res chain seq x y z
N MET A 1 -32.01 -77.54 16.12
CA MET A 1 -31.86 -78.59 15.08
C MET A 1 -31.23 -77.89 13.88
N ILE A 2 -29.99 -78.25 13.51
CA ILE A 2 -29.28 -77.78 12.29
C ILE A 2 -28.92 -76.27 12.34
N ASP A 3 -27.72 -75.74 12.11
CA ASP A 3 -26.34 -76.26 11.88
C ASP A 3 -25.34 -75.14 12.31
N THR A 4 -24.00 -75.18 12.21
CA THR A 4 -23.05 -76.12 11.58
C THR A 4 -21.71 -76.24 12.37
N VAL A 5 -20.66 -76.78 11.74
CA VAL A 5 -19.38 -77.25 12.31
C VAL A 5 -18.20 -76.26 12.12
N LEU A 6 -17.30 -76.24 13.13
CA LEU A 6 -15.88 -75.81 13.18
C LEU A 6 -15.30 -74.85 12.11
N ARG A 7 -14.45 -73.91 12.59
CA ARG A 7 -13.00 -73.90 12.28
C ARG A 7 -12.20 -72.97 13.20
N PHE A 8 -11.38 -73.55 14.08
CA PHE A 8 -10.22 -72.85 14.65
C PHE A 8 -9.10 -72.82 13.60
N ALA A 9 -8.66 -71.62 13.22
CA ALA A 9 -7.46 -71.43 12.41
C ALA A 9 -6.44 -70.60 13.19
N ARG A 10 -5.38 -71.24 13.67
CA ARG A 10 -4.16 -70.54 14.13
C ARG A 10 -3.44 -70.00 12.90
N LEU A 11 -3.07 -68.73 12.89
CA LEU A 11 -1.95 -68.25 12.07
C LEU A 11 -1.21 -67.13 12.80
N CYS A 12 0.12 -67.13 12.65
CA CYS A 12 1.01 -66.22 13.36
C CYS A 12 0.89 -64.79 12.81
N ALA A 13 0.87 -63.80 13.71
CA ALA A 13 1.19 -62.43 13.32
C ALA A 13 2.70 -62.33 13.03
N PRO A 14 3.12 -61.78 11.87
CA PRO A 14 4.53 -61.47 11.64
C PRO A 14 4.93 -60.25 12.47
N LEU A 15 6.02 -60.36 13.22
CA LEU A 15 6.63 -59.25 13.93
C LEU A 15 7.28 -58.31 12.90
N VAL A 16 6.60 -57.23 12.53
CA VAL A 16 7.15 -56.20 11.64
C VAL A 16 8.21 -55.41 12.41
N LEU A 17 9.48 -55.70 12.15
CA LEU A 17 10.60 -54.94 12.68
C LEU A 17 10.64 -53.57 11.98
N LEU A 18 10.19 -52.52 12.66
CA LEU A 18 10.29 -51.15 12.19
C LEU A 18 11.76 -50.72 12.20
N ALA A 19 12.45 -50.90 11.08
CA ALA A 19 13.80 -50.39 10.89
C ALA A 19 13.75 -48.86 10.93
N MET A 20 14.25 -48.26 12.00
CA MET A 20 14.58 -46.83 12.04
C MET A 20 15.79 -46.60 11.14
N PHE A 21 15.53 -46.45 9.84
CA PHE A 21 16.45 -45.74 8.97
C PHE A 21 16.58 -44.32 9.50
N PRO A 22 17.79 -43.77 9.65
CA PRO A 22 17.91 -42.34 9.80
C PRO A 22 17.44 -41.72 8.48
N ASP A 23 16.29 -41.06 8.51
CA ASP A 23 15.95 -40.07 7.50
C ASP A 23 17.03 -39.00 7.55
N ARG A 24 18.10 -39.21 6.76
CA ARG A 24 18.81 -38.09 6.19
C ARG A 24 17.78 -37.37 5.35
N ALA A 25 17.22 -36.31 5.93
CA ALA A 25 16.63 -35.23 5.17
C ALA A 25 17.71 -34.78 4.17
N SER A 26 17.64 -35.35 2.96
CA SER A 26 18.27 -34.73 1.82
C SER A 26 17.62 -33.37 1.74
N ALA A 27 18.41 -32.31 1.88
CA ALA A 27 17.92 -31.00 1.52
C ALA A 27 17.53 -31.11 0.05
N ASP A 28 16.22 -31.05 -0.24
CA ASP A 28 15.76 -30.91 -1.61
C ASP A 28 16.50 -29.71 -2.18
N THR A 29 17.27 -29.95 -3.22
CA THR A 29 18.07 -28.92 -3.89
C THR A 29 17.12 -27.79 -4.27
N CYS A 30 17.38 -26.59 -3.74
CA CYS A 30 16.68 -25.39 -4.19
C CYS A 30 16.73 -25.37 -5.73
N PRO A 31 15.60 -25.25 -6.45
CA PRO A 31 15.59 -25.21 -7.91
C PRO A 31 16.29 -23.97 -8.49
N GLU A 32 16.70 -23.04 -7.64
CA GLU A 32 17.59 -21.94 -7.97
C GLU A 32 18.98 -22.50 -8.23
N ASP A 33 19.32 -22.65 -9.51
CA ASP A 33 20.70 -22.79 -9.94
C ASP A 33 21.46 -21.51 -9.57
N CYS A 34 22.11 -21.53 -8.41
CA CYS A 34 22.91 -20.43 -7.87
C CYS A 34 24.14 -20.07 -8.75
N SER A 35 24.30 -20.72 -9.91
CA SER A 35 25.29 -20.36 -10.94
C SER A 35 24.88 -19.12 -11.75
N ASP A 36 23.58 -18.82 -11.84
CA ASP A 36 23.08 -17.65 -12.58
C ASP A 36 23.31 -16.34 -11.81
N ALA A 37 23.70 -15.30 -12.55
CA ALA A 37 23.80 -13.96 -11.98
C ALA A 37 22.41 -13.43 -11.60
N PRO A 38 22.24 -12.76 -10.44
CA PRO A 38 20.97 -12.20 -10.04
C PRO A 38 20.45 -11.20 -11.08
N PRO A 39 19.12 -11.12 -11.30
CA PRO A 39 18.55 -10.21 -12.28
C PRO A 39 18.90 -8.75 -11.96
N PRO A 40 19.01 -7.88 -12.98
CA PRO A 40 19.34 -6.47 -12.76
C PRO A 40 18.29 -5.79 -11.86
N PRO A 41 18.70 -4.89 -10.95
CA PRO A 41 17.79 -4.27 -10.01
C PRO A 41 16.73 -3.41 -10.72
N ILE A 42 15.46 -3.64 -10.37
CA ILE A 42 14.32 -2.90 -10.92
C ILE A 42 14.08 -1.62 -10.11
N ASN A 43 14.10 -0.46 -10.77
CA ASN A 43 13.65 0.79 -10.15
C ASN A 43 12.12 0.85 -10.13
N ILE A 44 11.52 0.42 -9.02
CA ILE A 44 10.06 0.47 -8.78
C ILE A 44 9.47 1.90 -8.79
N TYR A 45 10.31 2.94 -8.64
CA TYR A 45 9.91 4.35 -8.67
C TYR A 45 10.09 5.00 -10.05
N SER A 46 10.49 4.25 -11.08
CA SER A 46 10.73 4.76 -12.44
C SER A 46 9.54 5.54 -13.01
N GLN A 47 8.31 5.09 -12.76
CA GLN A 47 7.07 5.74 -13.22
C GLN A 47 6.62 6.94 -12.36
N THR A 48 7.37 7.31 -11.31
CA THR A 48 7.12 8.48 -10.45
C THR A 48 8.13 9.61 -10.70
N THR A 49 8.92 9.49 -11.78
CA THR A 49 9.96 10.46 -12.13
C THR A 49 9.41 11.67 -12.90
N LEU A 50 10.17 12.77 -12.90
CA LEU A 50 9.86 13.98 -13.66
C LEU A 50 9.83 13.66 -15.15
N GLY A 51 8.63 13.68 -15.75
CA GLY A 51 8.37 13.22 -17.12
C GLY A 51 7.25 12.19 -17.23
N HIS A 52 6.91 11.49 -16.15
CA HIS A 52 5.82 10.52 -16.08
C HIS A 52 4.54 11.07 -15.43
N LEU A 53 4.48 12.38 -15.16
CA LEU A 53 3.28 13.05 -14.66
C LEU A 53 2.29 13.34 -15.80
N SER A 54 0.99 13.36 -15.47
CA SER A 54 -0.07 13.71 -16.42
C SER A 54 0.15 15.13 -16.98
N PRO A 55 -0.06 15.36 -18.30
CA PRO A 55 0.00 16.71 -18.88
C PRO A 55 -0.94 17.73 -18.22
N ALA A 56 -2.00 17.28 -17.52
CA ALA A 56 -2.89 18.15 -16.75
C ALA A 56 -2.17 18.92 -15.62
N THR A 57 -1.03 18.44 -15.13
CA THR A 57 -0.23 19.10 -14.10
C THR A 57 0.81 20.07 -14.69
N ALA A 58 0.88 20.23 -16.00
CA ALA A 58 1.85 21.14 -16.63
C ALA A 58 1.54 22.59 -16.25
N GLY A 59 2.51 23.27 -15.62
CA GLY A 59 2.36 24.64 -15.11
C GLY A 59 1.85 24.75 -13.67
N ALA A 60 1.45 23.64 -13.03
CA ALA A 60 1.06 23.63 -11.62
C ALA A 60 2.24 24.09 -10.73
N LEU A 61 1.95 24.92 -9.73
CA LEU A 61 2.98 25.46 -8.85
C LEU A 61 3.51 24.38 -7.90
N PRO A 62 4.83 24.18 -7.77
CA PRO A 62 5.41 23.29 -6.77
C PRO A 62 5.22 23.91 -5.38
N ARG A 63 4.19 23.43 -4.67
CA ARG A 63 3.73 23.96 -3.39
C ARG A 63 3.42 22.84 -2.41
N VAL A 64 3.74 23.08 -1.15
CA VAL A 64 3.34 22.24 -0.03
C VAL A 64 2.17 22.92 0.68
N TYR A 65 1.04 22.22 0.79
CA TYR A 65 -0.17 22.72 1.43
C TYR A 65 -0.32 22.09 2.82
N VAL A 66 -0.35 22.91 3.86
CA VAL A 66 -0.45 22.44 5.26
C VAL A 66 -1.83 22.79 5.82
N PRO A 67 -2.75 21.82 5.99
CA PRO A 67 -4.04 22.05 6.64
C PRO A 67 -3.85 22.25 8.15
N ASN A 68 -4.09 23.46 8.63
CA ASN A 68 -3.97 23.83 10.04
C ASN A 68 -5.31 23.61 10.75
N ARG A 69 -5.50 22.40 11.32
CA ARG A 69 -6.78 21.96 11.93
C ARG A 69 -7.36 22.95 12.95
N SER A 70 -6.52 23.57 13.78
CA SER A 70 -6.97 24.43 14.89
C SER A 70 -7.33 25.86 14.46
N SER A 71 -6.72 26.39 13.40
CA SER A 71 -6.98 27.74 12.89
C SER A 71 -7.97 27.78 11.72
N ASN A 72 -8.43 26.62 11.22
CA ASN A 72 -9.28 26.50 10.03
C ASN A 72 -8.67 27.21 8.80
N SER A 73 -7.36 27.03 8.59
CA SER A 73 -6.61 27.66 7.50
C SER A 73 -5.68 26.66 6.79
N VAL A 74 -5.31 26.94 5.55
CA VAL A 74 -4.22 26.25 4.85
C VAL A 74 -3.04 27.21 4.71
N SER A 75 -1.85 26.75 5.08
CA SER A 75 -0.59 27.41 4.71
C SER A 75 -0.14 26.90 3.35
N VAL A 76 0.33 27.81 2.50
CA VAL A 76 0.99 27.48 1.23
C VAL A 76 2.47 27.75 1.39
N ILE A 77 3.29 26.71 1.24
CA ILE A 77 4.74 26.78 1.39
C ILE A 77 5.40 26.59 0.02
N ASP A 78 6.35 27.46 -0.32
CA ASP A 78 7.22 27.29 -1.47
C ASP A 78 8.26 26.19 -1.17
N SER A 79 8.31 25.16 -2.00
CA SER A 79 9.10 23.95 -1.73
C SER A 79 10.61 24.13 -1.88
N VAL A 80 11.08 25.25 -2.46
CA VAL A 80 12.51 25.54 -2.67
C VAL A 80 13.06 26.37 -1.51
N THR A 81 12.34 27.43 -1.14
CA THR A 81 12.73 28.36 -0.08
C THR A 81 12.27 27.93 1.31
N LEU A 82 11.34 26.96 1.39
CA LEU A 82 10.70 26.45 2.62
C LEU A 82 9.96 27.54 3.43
N LYS A 83 9.54 28.62 2.76
CA LYS A 83 8.79 29.73 3.37
C LYS A 83 7.30 29.61 3.10
N GLU A 84 6.49 29.99 4.07
CA GLU A 84 5.07 30.27 3.86
C GLU A 84 4.94 31.49 2.93
N VAL A 85 4.35 31.29 1.76
CA VAL A 85 4.15 32.30 0.72
C VAL A 85 2.69 32.78 0.65
N ASP A 86 1.77 32.03 1.25
CA ASP A 86 0.37 32.43 1.41
C ASP A 86 -0.29 31.67 2.56
N ARG A 87 -1.41 32.20 3.07
CA ARG A 87 -2.30 31.51 4.00
C ARG A 87 -3.74 31.97 3.79
N PHE A 88 -4.66 31.02 3.62
CA PHE A 88 -6.08 31.30 3.44
C PHE A 88 -6.97 30.48 4.38
N ASN A 89 -8.15 31.03 4.67
CA ASN A 89 -9.16 30.38 5.51
C ASN A 89 -9.94 29.33 4.71
N VAL A 90 -10.36 28.27 5.41
CA VAL A 90 -11.10 27.13 4.84
C VAL A 90 -12.24 26.72 5.80
N GLY A 91 -12.90 25.59 5.53
CA GLY A 91 -13.91 25.04 6.44
C GLY A 91 -13.35 24.54 7.77
N SER A 92 -14.23 24.01 8.62
CA SER A 92 -13.85 23.59 9.97
C SER A 92 -12.98 22.33 9.99
N LYS A 93 -11.91 22.34 10.80
CA LYS A 93 -11.02 21.21 11.07
C LYS A 93 -10.47 20.55 9.78
N PRO A 94 -9.75 21.29 8.93
CA PRO A 94 -9.08 20.70 7.77
C PRO A 94 -8.06 19.64 8.21
N GLN A 95 -7.97 18.53 7.46
CA GLN A 95 -7.02 17.44 7.75
C GLN A 95 -6.21 16.99 6.53
N HIS A 96 -6.80 16.98 5.34
CA HIS A 96 -6.14 16.52 4.12
C HIS A 96 -6.28 17.54 3.01
N VAL A 97 -5.30 17.56 2.10
CA VAL A 97 -5.38 18.19 0.79
C VAL A 97 -5.14 17.08 -0.24
N VAL A 98 -6.10 16.85 -1.14
CA VAL A 98 -6.08 15.74 -2.11
C VAL A 98 -6.39 16.23 -3.52
N PRO A 99 -5.70 15.76 -4.57
CA PRO A 99 -6.03 16.14 -5.94
C PRO A 99 -7.35 15.51 -6.40
N SER A 100 -8.04 16.19 -7.32
CA SER A 100 -9.10 15.61 -8.15
C SER A 100 -8.54 14.53 -9.08
N TRP A 101 -9.40 13.64 -9.57
CA TRP A 101 -9.00 12.55 -10.47
C TRP A 101 -8.37 13.06 -11.79
N ASP A 102 -8.78 14.24 -12.25
CA ASP A 102 -8.27 14.91 -13.46
C ASP A 102 -7.07 15.84 -13.17
N LEU A 103 -6.66 15.93 -11.89
CA LEU A 103 -5.54 16.70 -11.37
C LEU A 103 -5.64 18.24 -11.57
N LYS A 104 -6.82 18.76 -11.93
CA LYS A 104 -7.06 20.20 -12.15
C LYS A 104 -7.47 20.98 -10.91
N THR A 105 -7.80 20.32 -9.82
CA THR A 105 -8.21 20.95 -8.55
C THR A 105 -7.61 20.18 -7.39
N LEU A 106 -7.12 20.87 -6.38
CA LEU A 106 -6.84 20.25 -5.08
C LEU A 106 -8.00 20.55 -4.13
N TRP A 107 -8.37 19.58 -3.31
CA TRP A 107 -9.49 19.67 -2.39
C TRP A 107 -9.00 19.61 -0.95
N VAL A 108 -9.29 20.66 -0.17
CA VAL A 108 -9.14 20.63 1.28
C VAL A 108 -10.33 19.90 1.88
N ALA A 109 -10.07 18.77 2.53
CA ALA A 109 -11.07 18.03 3.29
C ALA A 109 -11.26 18.68 4.67
N ASN A 110 -12.35 19.43 4.82
CA ASN A 110 -12.75 20.08 6.08
C ASN A 110 -13.68 19.13 6.84
N ASN A 111 -13.14 18.34 7.77
CA ASN A 111 -13.91 17.26 8.39
C ASN A 111 -15.05 17.74 9.30
N GLY A 112 -14.98 18.97 9.82
CA GLY A 112 -15.99 19.52 10.72
C GLY A 112 -16.24 18.67 11.96
N THR A 113 -17.50 18.58 12.36
CA THR A 113 -18.01 17.81 13.50
C THR A 113 -19.39 17.24 13.15
N GLY A 114 -19.52 15.91 13.08
CA GLY A 114 -20.77 15.28 12.68
C GLY A 114 -21.04 15.49 11.19
N LYS A 115 -22.10 16.23 10.83
CA LYS A 115 -22.60 16.35 9.45
C LYS A 115 -22.21 17.67 8.74
N ASN A 116 -21.43 18.55 9.35
CA ASN A 116 -21.07 19.86 8.79
C ASN A 116 -19.68 19.89 8.11
N GLY A 117 -19.22 18.74 7.60
CA GLY A 117 -18.01 18.69 6.78
C GLY A 117 -18.21 19.43 5.44
N SER A 118 -17.12 19.94 4.87
CA SER A 118 -17.14 20.63 3.58
C SER A 118 -15.85 20.41 2.79
N LEU A 119 -15.85 20.82 1.53
CA LEU A 119 -14.67 20.85 0.68
C LEU A 119 -14.34 22.30 0.32
N THR A 120 -13.06 22.63 0.25
CA THR A 120 -12.58 23.89 -0.33
C THR A 120 -11.71 23.57 -1.54
N PRO A 121 -12.05 24.04 -2.75
CA PRO A 121 -11.19 23.88 -3.93
C PRO A 121 -9.96 24.80 -3.80
N ILE A 122 -8.86 24.37 -4.41
CA ILE A 122 -7.64 25.14 -4.64
C ILE A 122 -7.27 24.93 -6.12
N ASP A 123 -7.03 26.01 -6.84
CA ASP A 123 -6.43 25.96 -8.17
C ASP A 123 -4.90 25.71 -8.05
N PRO A 124 -4.37 24.59 -8.57
CA PRO A 124 -2.94 24.29 -8.51
C PRO A 124 -2.07 25.23 -9.36
N MET A 125 -2.64 26.00 -10.29
CA MET A 125 -1.91 26.95 -11.15
C MET A 125 -1.63 28.28 -10.42
N THR A 126 -2.48 28.67 -9.47
CA THR A 126 -2.33 29.92 -8.69
C THR A 126 -2.06 29.69 -7.20
N ALA A 127 -2.27 28.47 -6.70
CA ALA A 127 -2.27 28.09 -5.29
C ALA A 127 -3.31 28.84 -4.42
N LYS A 128 -4.38 29.35 -5.05
CA LYS A 128 -5.47 30.10 -4.41
C LYS A 128 -6.73 29.26 -4.25
N PRO A 129 -7.56 29.52 -3.22
CA PRO A 129 -8.88 28.91 -3.10
C PRO A 129 -9.88 29.54 -4.07
N GLY A 130 -10.79 28.72 -4.61
CA GLY A 130 -11.84 29.15 -5.56
C GLY A 130 -11.82 28.34 -6.85
#